data_AF-A0A0F2RMI5-F1
#
_entry.id   AF-A0A0F2RMI5-F1
#
_cell.length_a   1.000
_cell.length_b   1.000
_cell.length_c   1.000
_cell.angle_alpha   90.00
_cell.angle_beta   90.00
_cell.angle_gamma   90.00
#
_symmetry.space_group_name_H-M   'P 1'
#
loop_
_entity.id
_entity.type
_entity.pdbx_description
1 polymer ?
#
loop_
_entity_poly.entity_id
_entity_poly.type
_entity_poly.pdbx_seq_one_letter_code
_entity_poly.pdbx_strand_id
1 'polypeptide(L)'
;MKRLVIITLASLPLLAACTATSGADYRKQVAWNRCANSPGPDARESCITTQIALMEAADRAEAESLQARRQEAEDRQAQAEAHGVPPEAARQTTDSGLTWPK
;
A
#
# COMPACT_ATOMS: atom_id res chain seq x y z
N MET A 1 -2.75 15.36 -52.85
CA MET A 1 -2.41 14.38 -51.80
C MET A 1 -2.54 15.07 -50.45
N LYS A 2 -3.70 14.94 -49.80
CA LYS A 2 -4.04 15.70 -48.59
C LYS A 2 -4.89 14.77 -47.71
N ARG A 3 -4.58 14.75 -46.41
CA ARG A 3 -5.30 14.08 -45.30
C ARG A 3 -4.86 12.65 -45.00
N LEU A 4 -3.78 12.52 -44.24
CA LEU A 4 -3.43 11.30 -43.49
C LEU A 4 -2.63 11.67 -42.22
N VAL A 5 -3.08 12.63 -41.43
CA VAL A 5 -2.44 12.96 -40.13
C VAL A 5 -3.48 13.46 -39.12
N ILE A 6 -4.53 12.71 -38.83
CA ILE A 6 -5.41 13.01 -37.67
C ILE A 6 -6.00 11.72 -37.08
N ILE A 7 -5.20 10.71 -36.72
CA ILE A 7 -5.70 9.57 -35.92
C ILE A 7 -4.60 9.05 -34.97
N THR A 8 -3.90 9.93 -34.25
CA THR A 8 -2.94 9.51 -33.21
C THR A 8 -3.08 10.26 -31.88
N LEU A 9 -4.06 11.18 -31.76
CA LEU A 9 -4.27 11.99 -30.54
C LEU A 9 -5.38 11.48 -29.62
N ALA A 10 -6.01 10.34 -29.92
CA ALA A 10 -7.12 9.80 -29.12
C ALA A 10 -6.72 8.67 -28.15
N SER A 11 -5.48 8.18 -28.19
CA SER A 11 -5.03 7.06 -27.34
C SER A 11 -4.20 7.49 -26.13
N LEU A 12 -3.72 8.73 -26.06
CA LEU A 12 -2.94 9.19 -24.91
C LEU A 12 -3.72 9.32 -23.58
N PRO A 13 -5.03 9.68 -23.52
CA PRO A 13 -5.67 9.88 -22.22
C PRO A 13 -6.00 8.57 -21.51
N LEU A 14 -6.01 7.42 -22.22
CA LEU A 14 -6.26 6.11 -21.63
C LEU A 14 -5.05 5.58 -20.83
N LEU A 15 -3.85 6.09 -21.08
CA LEU A 15 -2.64 5.75 -20.32
C LEU A 15 -2.47 6.60 -19.05
N ALA A 16 -3.15 7.74 -18.95
CA ALA A 16 -3.14 8.58 -17.75
C ALA A 16 -4.00 8.01 -16.59
N ALA A 17 -4.84 7.01 -16.88
CA ALA A 17 -5.65 6.33 -15.87
C ALA A 17 -4.84 5.33 -15.01
N CYS A 18 -3.59 5.04 -15.38
CA CYS A 18 -2.65 4.28 -14.55
C CYS A 18 -1.82 5.18 -13.62
N THR A 19 -2.32 6.38 -13.28
CA THR A 19 -1.74 7.12 -12.16
C THR A 19 -2.05 6.31 -10.90
N ALA A 20 -1.02 5.74 -10.28
CA ALA A 20 -1.12 5.13 -8.97
C ALA A 20 -1.77 6.18 -8.06
N THR A 21 -3.04 5.95 -7.69
CA THR A 21 -3.74 6.83 -6.77
C THR A 21 -2.87 6.96 -5.53
N SER A 22 -2.49 8.19 -5.19
CA SER A 22 -1.62 8.41 -4.02
C SER A 22 -2.33 7.83 -2.80
N GLY A 23 -1.59 7.30 -1.82
CA GLY A 23 -2.20 6.72 -0.62
C GLY A 23 -3.20 7.70 0.03
N ALA A 24 -2.91 9.00 0.00
CA ALA A 24 -3.81 10.04 0.49
C ALA A 24 -5.13 10.14 -0.29
N ASP A 25 -5.09 10.07 -1.62
CA ASP A 25 -6.31 10.16 -2.45
C ASP A 25 -7.16 8.89 -2.34
N TYR A 26 -6.51 7.73 -2.28
CA TYR A 26 -7.18 6.47 -1.95
C TYR A 26 -7.88 6.55 -0.59
N ARG A 27 -7.17 7.03 0.45
CA ARG A 27 -7.74 7.15 1.80
C ARG A 27 -8.95 8.06 1.83
N LYS A 28 -8.88 9.21 1.15
CA LYS A 28 -10.00 10.14 0.99
C LYS A 28 -11.20 9.49 0.29
N GLN A 29 -10.97 8.76 -0.81
CA GLN A 29 -12.05 8.09 -1.55
C GLN A 29 -12.75 7.01 -0.70
N VAL A 30 -11.97 6.19 0.00
CA VAL A 30 -12.51 5.16 0.91
C VAL A 30 -13.30 5.80 2.05
N ALA A 31 -12.75 6.83 2.69
CA ALA A 31 -13.43 7.54 3.77
C ALA A 31 -14.73 8.20 3.28
N TRP A 32 -14.72 8.83 2.11
CA TRP A 32 -15.90 9.45 1.51
C TRP A 32 -17.03 8.45 1.28
N ASN A 33 -16.68 7.26 0.78
CA ASN A 33 -17.62 6.15 0.54
C ASN A 33 -18.18 5.60 1.85
N ARG A 34 -17.33 5.38 2.87
CA ARG A 34 -17.76 4.92 4.19
C ARG A 34 -18.71 5.90 4.88
N CYS A 35 -18.48 7.19 4.68
CA CYS A 35 -19.28 8.26 5.28
C CYS A 35 -20.47 8.72 4.41
N ALA A 36 -20.83 7.99 3.35
CA ALA A 36 -21.86 8.39 2.39
C ALA A 36 -23.24 8.64 3.03
N ASN A 37 -23.58 7.90 4.09
CA ASN A 37 -24.88 7.98 4.78
C ASN A 37 -24.86 8.91 6.00
N SER A 38 -23.87 9.80 6.11
CA SER A 38 -23.80 10.75 7.22
C SER A 38 -24.98 11.74 7.17
N PRO A 39 -25.52 12.17 8.32
CA PRO A 39 -26.79 12.91 8.40
C PRO A 39 -26.74 14.35 7.87
N GLY A 40 -25.56 14.86 7.51
CA GLY A 40 -25.36 16.21 6.99
C GLY A 40 -23.91 16.47 6.59
N PRO A 41 -23.61 17.60 5.95
CA PRO A 41 -22.26 17.91 5.45
C PRO A 41 -21.21 17.95 6.58
N ASP A 42 -21.50 18.62 7.69
CA ASP A 42 -20.57 18.75 8.82
C ASP A 42 -20.29 17.40 9.49
N ALA A 43 -21.35 16.60 9.69
CA ALA A 43 -21.23 15.24 10.22
C ALA A 43 -20.43 14.33 9.28
N ARG A 44 -20.58 14.52 7.97
CA ARG A 44 -19.84 13.79 6.95
C ARG A 44 -18.36 14.16 6.97
N GLU A 45 -18.03 15.44 7.06
CA GLU A 45 -16.65 15.91 7.14
C GLU A 45 -15.95 15.37 8.40
N SER A 46 -16.63 15.44 9.55
CA SER A 46 -16.13 14.84 10.80
C SER A 46 -15.90 13.33 10.67
N CYS A 47 -16.82 12.63 10.01
CA CYS A 47 -16.69 11.19 9.74
C CYS A 47 -15.46 10.91 8.84
N ILE A 48 -15.31 11.66 7.74
CA ILE A 48 -14.21 11.48 6.78
C ILE A 48 -12.87 11.70 7.46
N THR A 49 -12.72 12.80 8.21
CA THR A 49 -11.49 13.13 8.94
C THR A 49 -11.11 12.01 9.91
N THR A 50 -12.10 11.49 10.65
CA THR A 50 -11.88 10.38 11.58
C THR A 50 -11.46 9.10 10.85
N GLN A 51 -12.12 8.75 9.75
CA GLN A 51 -11.78 7.55 8.97
C GLN A 51 -10.37 7.62 8.38
N ILE A 52 -9.95 8.79 7.87
CA ILE A 52 -8.59 8.99 7.38
C ILE A 52 -7.59 8.82 8.52
N ALA A 53 -7.82 9.44 9.68
CA ALA A 53 -6.94 9.31 10.83
C ALA A 53 -6.79 7.86 11.34
N LEU A 54 -7.89 7.10 11.35
CA LEU A 54 -7.88 5.69 11.72
C LEU A 54 -7.07 4.85 10.74
N MET A 55 -7.21 5.11 9.44
CA MET A 55 -6.47 4.40 8.40
C MET A 55 -4.98 4.72 8.47
N GLU A 56 -4.61 5.98 8.71
CA GLU A 56 -3.20 6.35 8.92
C GLU A 56 -2.60 5.75 10.18
N ALA A 57 -3.39 5.61 11.26
CA ALA A 57 -2.96 4.90 12.45
C ALA A 57 -2.75 3.41 12.18
N ALA A 58 -3.62 2.78 11.40
CA ALA A 58 -3.48 1.39 10.99
C ALA A 58 -2.23 1.19 10.11
N ASP A 59 -2.00 2.05 9.11
CA ASP A 59 -0.82 2.00 8.24
C ASP A 59 0.48 2.09 9.07
N ARG A 60 0.52 2.97 10.09
CA ARG A 60 1.67 3.09 11.00
C ARG A 60 1.87 1.83 11.84
N ALA A 61 0.80 1.31 12.45
CA ALA A 61 0.86 0.09 13.26
C ALA A 61 1.32 -1.11 12.43
N GLU A 62 0.88 -1.22 11.17
CA GLU A 62 1.34 -2.27 10.26
C GLU A 62 2.82 -2.12 9.96
N ALA A 63 3.30 -0.91 9.64
CA ALA A 63 4.71 -0.65 9.40
C ALA A 63 5.59 -1.01 10.62
N GLU A 64 5.17 -0.63 11.82
CA GLU A 64 5.84 -0.98 13.07
C GLU A 64 5.87 -2.50 13.28
N SER A 65 4.75 -3.19 13.02
CA SER A 65 4.66 -4.64 13.16
C SER A 65 5.58 -5.39 12.17
N LEU A 66 5.70 -4.88 10.94
CA LEU A 66 6.60 -5.42 9.93
C LEU A 66 8.06 -5.23 10.35
N GLN A 67 8.40 -4.08 10.92
CA GLN A 67 9.74 -3.83 11.43
C GLN A 67 10.06 -4.75 12.61
N ALA A 68 9.14 -4.92 13.57
CA ALA A 68 9.32 -5.82 14.69
C ALA A 68 9.52 -7.28 14.23
N ARG A 69 8.73 -7.74 13.25
CA ARG A 69 8.89 -9.08 12.65
C ARG A 69 10.24 -9.28 11.96
N ARG A 70 10.78 -8.24 11.31
CA ARG A 70 12.12 -8.29 10.71
C ARG A 70 13.20 -8.41 11.78
N GLN A 71 13.10 -7.60 12.83
CA GLN A 71 14.04 -7.67 13.95
C GLN A 71 14.01 -9.04 14.62
N GLU A 72 12.82 -9.60 14.90
CA GLU A 72 12.70 -10.94 15.47
C GLU A 72 13.31 -12.02 14.54
N ALA A 73 13.14 -11.89 13.23
CA ALA A 73 13.75 -12.80 12.27
C ALA A 73 15.29 -12.69 12.28
N GLU A 74 15.83 -11.47 12.31
CA GLU A 74 17.27 -11.20 12.40
C GLU A 74 17.85 -11.73 13.71
N ASP A 75 17.17 -11.53 14.85
CA ASP A 75 17.60 -12.02 16.16
C ASP A 75 17.65 -13.55 16.21
N ARG A 76 16.65 -14.23 15.62
CA ARG A 76 16.63 -15.69 15.52
C ARG A 76 17.74 -16.22 14.63
N GLN A 77 18.03 -15.54 13.52
CA GLN A 77 19.15 -15.90 12.65
C GLN A 77 20.48 -15.73 13.40
N ALA A 78 20.71 -14.60 14.07
CA ALA A 78 21.93 -14.35 14.83
C ALA A 78 22.15 -15.39 15.94
N GLN A 79 21.08 -15.81 16.63
CA GLN A 79 21.14 -16.89 17.61
C GLN A 79 21.54 -18.23 16.96
N ALA A 80 20.93 -18.59 15.83
CA ALA A 80 21.27 -19.83 15.11
C ALA A 80 22.74 -19.84 14.65
N GLU A 81 23.23 -18.72 14.10
CA GLU A 81 24.63 -18.56 13.71
C GLU A 81 25.57 -18.67 14.94
N ALA A 82 25.21 -18.07 16.07
CA ALA A 82 25.97 -18.18 17.32
C ALA A 82 26.04 -19.62 17.86
N HIS A 83 25.04 -20.46 17.56
CA HIS A 83 25.02 -21.88 17.87
C HIS A 83 25.75 -22.75 16.83
N GLY A 84 26.43 -22.13 15.84
CA GLY A 84 27.25 -22.82 14.85
C GLY A 84 26.46 -23.32 13.64
N VAL A 85 25.22 -22.87 13.44
CA VAL A 85 24.46 -23.16 12.22
C VAL A 85 25.05 -22.35 11.06
N PRO A 86 25.34 -22.97 9.91
CA PRO A 86 25.82 -22.24 8.73
C PRO A 86 24.84 -21.13 8.31
N PRO A 87 25.33 -19.96 7.86
CA PRO A 87 24.47 -18.79 7.56
C PRO A 87 23.32 -19.08 6.57
N GLU A 88 23.56 -19.94 5.59
CA GLU A 88 22.55 -20.35 4.61
C GLU A 88 21.39 -21.16 5.23
N ALA A 89 21.66 -21.90 6.30
CA ALA A 89 20.67 -22.68 7.04
C ALA A 89 20.05 -21.88 8.21
N ALA A 90 20.75 -20.86 8.70
CA ALA A 90 20.27 -19.96 9.76
C ALA A 90 19.32 -18.86 9.24
N ARG A 91 19.34 -18.58 7.93
CA ARG A 91 18.58 -17.50 7.31
C ARG A 91 17.07 -17.59 7.59
N GLN A 92 16.54 -16.56 8.23
CA GLN A 92 15.12 -16.39 8.45
C GLN A 92 14.53 -15.45 7.38
N THR A 93 13.33 -15.73 6.88
CA THR A 93 12.64 -14.87 5.92
C THR A 93 11.33 -14.35 6.50
N THR A 94 11.08 -13.05 6.32
CA THR A 94 9.77 -12.43 6.54
C THR A 94 8.98 -12.27 5.24
N ASP A 95 9.54 -12.74 4.11
CA ASP A 95 8.89 -12.68 2.81
C ASP A 95 7.72 -13.67 2.77
N SER A 96 6.58 -13.20 2.28
CA SER A 96 5.39 -14.00 2.01
C SER A 96 5.59 -15.11 0.98
N GLY A 97 6.65 -15.03 0.15
CA GLY A 97 6.89 -15.97 -0.94
C GLY A 97 5.90 -15.85 -2.10
N LEU A 98 5.04 -14.82 -2.07
CA LEU A 98 4.09 -14.53 -3.14
C LEU A 98 4.84 -13.93 -4.34
N THR A 99 4.76 -14.61 -5.47
CA THR A 99 5.26 -14.09 -6.75
C THR A 99 4.07 -13.62 -7.58
N TRP A 100 4.22 -12.49 -8.27
CA TRP A 100 3.19 -12.04 -9.20
C TRP A 100 3.00 -13.08 -10.32
N PRO A 101 1.76 -13.49 -10.63
CA PRO A 101 1.52 -14.39 -11.76
C PRO A 101 1.97 -13.71 -13.06
N LYS A 102 2.64 -14.49 -13.93
CA LYS A 102 3.13 -14.06 -15.24
C LYS A 102 1.99 -13.93 -16.25
#